data_AF-A0A9W8GBR8-F1
#
_entry.id   AF-A0A9W8GBR8-F1
#
_cell.length_a   1.000
_cell.length_b   1.000
_cell.length_c   1.000
_cell.angle_alpha   90.00
_cell.angle_beta   90.00
_cell.angle_gamma   90.00
#
_symmetry.space_group_name_H-M   'P 1'
#
loop_
_entity.id
_entity.type
_entity.pdbx_description
1 polymer ?
#
loop_
_entity_poly.entity_id
_entity_poly.type
_entity_poly.pdbx_seq_one_letter_code
_entity_poly.pdbx_strand_id
1 'polypeptide(L)'
;MGLFLSLLRGSPGGNSGSMSRTSRDTESLARFSKQFNEFIFNLGGYNVRKDTRNAQFVEANFPEGNKLLKAGQVLLQRISGYQDSNEEIRAAISQPTPENEEAAWRKIGPSVLLLVECYQYAQNVERLIPDILDELCRQANYEDPAGTDRSRGLARLLADLMQNAFAFDSLKASIPAIQNDFSYYRRTLSRISKSQNVEIAKYAISHDASNKMSLFYAYHNPMVKAIVDSASQYAKESNNEAIVLDCLSALATGSFNTVKQSKADSAKSERLCVLVLVTCCVLYDWISTPGIGSPQSAINAKAVLDLISERSLVDSTPADKVLRANCRTLR
;
A
#
# COMPACT_ATOMS: atom_id res chain seq x y z
N MET A 1 3.86 -78.51 -3.28
CA MET A 1 3.76 -78.01 -1.90
C MET A 1 4.68 -76.81 -1.80
N GLY A 2 4.20 -75.55 -1.84
CA GLY A 2 3.59 -74.79 -0.74
C GLY A 2 4.62 -73.77 -0.20
N LEU A 3 4.52 -72.48 -0.55
CA LEU A 3 4.10 -71.34 0.32
C LEU A 3 5.02 -71.09 1.56
N PHE A 4 5.74 -69.96 1.67
CA PHE A 4 5.36 -68.61 2.20
C PHE A 4 5.50 -68.43 3.73
N LEU A 5 5.84 -67.19 4.14
CA LEU A 5 5.67 -66.54 5.48
C LEU A 5 6.68 -66.93 6.59
N SER A 6 7.09 -66.09 7.56
CA SER A 6 6.92 -64.67 7.93
C SER A 6 8.04 -64.31 8.96
N LEU A 7 8.58 -63.10 8.99
CA LEU A 7 8.30 -62.02 9.98
C LEU A 7 7.72 -62.47 11.34
N LEU A 8 8.40 -62.13 12.47
CA LEU A 8 7.93 -61.26 13.58
C LEU A 8 8.74 -61.37 14.90
N ARG A 9 8.73 -60.23 15.64
CA ARG A 9 9.16 -59.91 17.03
C ARG A 9 10.55 -59.26 17.18
N GLY A 10 10.75 -58.06 17.74
CA GLY A 10 9.85 -57.05 18.34
C GLY A 10 10.55 -56.24 19.44
N SER A 11 10.72 -54.92 19.21
CA SER A 11 10.76 -53.75 20.15
C SER A 11 11.97 -53.49 21.10
N PRO A 12 12.21 -52.25 21.61
CA PRO A 12 11.39 -51.01 21.50
C PRO A 12 12.12 -49.69 21.10
N GLY A 13 11.37 -48.82 20.41
CA GLY A 13 11.14 -47.39 20.75
C GLY A 13 12.32 -46.43 20.98
N GLY A 14 12.65 -45.63 19.96
CA GLY A 14 13.35 -44.34 20.09
C GLY A 14 12.70 -43.32 19.15
N ASN A 15 11.80 -42.51 19.69
CA ASN A 15 10.98 -41.53 18.97
C ASN A 15 11.74 -40.20 18.85
N SER A 16 12.40 -39.94 17.71
CA SER A 16 12.86 -38.60 17.34
C SER A 16 11.91 -38.05 16.27
N GLY A 17 10.93 -37.27 16.72
CA GLY A 17 9.82 -36.77 15.91
C GLY A 17 10.28 -35.90 14.75
N SER A 18 10.09 -36.37 13.52
CA SER A 18 10.04 -35.51 12.34
C SER A 18 8.66 -34.87 12.29
N MET A 19 8.56 -33.62 12.74
CA MET A 19 7.37 -32.81 12.48
C MET A 19 7.24 -32.59 10.97
N SER A 20 6.18 -33.17 10.39
CA SER A 20 5.79 -33.02 8.99
C SER A 20 5.58 -31.55 8.64
N ARG A 21 5.92 -31.13 7.41
CA ARG A 21 5.72 -29.75 6.92
C ARG A 21 4.31 -29.22 7.20
N THR A 22 3.29 -30.07 7.04
CA THR A 22 1.88 -29.77 7.33
C THR A 22 1.59 -29.42 8.79
N SER A 23 2.33 -29.98 9.76
CA SER A 23 2.20 -29.61 11.18
C SER A 23 2.85 -28.26 11.50
N ARG A 24 3.92 -27.89 10.79
CA ARG A 24 4.59 -26.58 10.91
C ARG A 24 3.74 -25.45 10.33
N ASP A 25 3.09 -25.69 9.18
CA ASP A 25 2.22 -24.70 8.54
C ASP A 25 0.95 -24.43 9.39
N THR A 26 0.41 -25.47 10.04
CA THR A 26 -0.74 -25.32 10.95
C THR A 26 -0.37 -24.68 12.30
N GLU A 27 0.82 -24.95 12.84
CA GLU A 27 1.35 -24.24 14.01
C GLU A 27 1.65 -22.77 13.71
N SER A 28 2.23 -22.46 12.55
CA SER A 28 2.46 -21.10 12.07
C SER A 28 1.14 -20.32 12.05
N LEU A 29 0.15 -20.83 11.31
CA LEU A 29 -1.17 -20.19 11.18
C LEU A 29 -1.88 -20.01 12.54
N ALA A 30 -1.75 -20.99 13.46
CA ALA A 30 -2.30 -20.90 14.81
C ALA A 30 -1.58 -19.87 15.69
N ARG A 31 -0.26 -19.71 15.55
CA ARG A 31 0.56 -18.71 16.24
C ARG A 31 0.24 -17.30 15.75
N PHE A 32 0.18 -17.10 14.44
CA PHE A 32 -0.31 -15.88 13.80
C PHE A 32 -1.72 -15.55 14.31
N SER A 33 -2.65 -16.49 14.26
CA SER A 33 -4.04 -16.29 14.71
C SER A 33 -4.13 -15.88 16.18
N LYS A 34 -3.38 -16.49 17.11
CA LYS A 34 -3.45 -16.17 18.54
C LYS A 34 -2.90 -14.77 18.87
N GLN A 35 -1.74 -14.38 18.33
CA GLN A 35 -1.19 -13.03 18.52
C GLN A 35 -2.05 -11.96 17.85
N PHE A 36 -2.55 -12.23 16.65
CA PHE A 36 -3.40 -11.28 15.95
C PHE A 36 -4.80 -11.20 16.58
N ASN A 37 -5.29 -12.23 17.27
CA ASN A 37 -6.52 -12.12 18.07
C ASN A 37 -6.38 -11.15 19.26
N GLU A 38 -5.20 -10.96 19.86
CA GLU A 38 -4.95 -9.91 20.87
C GLU A 38 -4.77 -8.51 20.25
N PHE A 39 -4.20 -8.43 19.05
CA PHE A 39 -4.17 -7.24 18.19
C PHE A 39 -5.61 -6.69 17.95
N ILE A 40 -6.60 -7.58 17.82
CA ILE A 40 -8.02 -7.30 17.55
C ILE A 40 -8.85 -6.80 18.71
N PHE A 41 -8.53 -7.20 19.94
CA PHE A 41 -9.26 -6.67 21.09
C PHE A 41 -8.93 -5.18 21.35
N ASN A 42 -7.77 -4.68 20.89
CA ASN A 42 -7.30 -3.35 21.27
C ASN A 42 -7.03 -2.38 20.10
N LEU A 43 -7.20 -2.79 18.83
CA LEU A 43 -7.25 -1.85 17.69
C LEU A 43 -8.57 -1.09 17.66
N GLY A 44 -9.65 -1.73 18.11
CA GLY A 44 -10.92 -1.10 18.43
C GLY A 44 -10.86 -0.26 19.70
N GLY A 45 -10.08 -0.71 20.68
CA GLY A 45 -9.88 -0.14 22.01
C GLY A 45 -9.19 1.24 22.04
N TYR A 46 -9.81 2.31 22.55
CA TYR A 46 -9.10 3.59 22.78
C TYR A 46 -8.22 3.49 24.03
N ASN A 47 -7.08 2.81 23.92
CA ASN A 47 -6.10 2.70 25.00
C ASN A 47 -4.92 3.66 24.74
N VAL A 48 -5.05 4.88 25.28
CA VAL A 48 -4.08 5.98 25.12
C VAL A 48 -2.64 5.55 25.42
N ARG A 49 -2.42 4.69 26.42
CA ARG A 49 -1.07 4.20 26.78
C ARG A 49 -0.49 3.28 25.70
N LYS A 50 -1.29 2.39 25.11
CA LYS A 50 -0.85 1.50 24.03
C LYS A 50 -0.57 2.31 22.75
N ASP A 51 -1.45 3.24 22.39
CA ASP A 51 -1.23 4.11 21.24
C ASP A 51 0.04 4.96 21.37
N THR A 52 0.35 5.42 22.57
CA THR A 52 1.62 6.13 22.84
C THR A 52 2.84 5.24 22.63
N ARG A 53 2.82 3.99 23.13
CA ARG A 53 3.95 3.05 22.92
C ARG A 53 4.14 2.67 21.45
N ASN A 54 3.04 2.46 20.73
CA ASN A 54 3.08 2.13 19.31
C ASN A 54 3.67 3.29 18.49
N ALA A 55 3.22 4.52 18.77
CA ALA A 55 3.75 5.72 18.14
C ALA A 55 5.24 5.92 18.42
N GLN A 56 5.67 5.73 19.67
CA GLN A 56 7.09 5.80 20.06
C GLN A 56 7.94 4.74 19.33
N PHE A 57 7.45 3.51 19.21
CA PHE A 57 8.16 2.46 18.48
C PHE A 57 8.33 2.81 17.00
N VAL A 58 7.26 3.25 16.34
CA VAL A 58 7.31 3.67 14.93
C VAL A 58 8.23 4.88 14.75
N GLU A 59 8.18 5.86 15.64
CA GLU A 59 9.05 7.04 15.59
C GLU A 59 10.54 6.68 15.75
N ALA A 60 10.85 5.74 16.65
CA ALA A 60 12.22 5.31 16.89
C ALA A 60 12.80 4.45 15.75
N ASN A 61 12.00 3.56 15.16
CA ASN A 61 12.48 2.57 14.19
C ASN A 61 12.19 2.94 12.72
N PHE A 62 11.16 3.75 12.48
CA PHE A 62 10.72 4.19 11.16
C PHE A 62 10.49 5.73 11.14
N PRO A 63 11.49 6.55 11.51
CA PRO A 63 11.33 8.00 11.56
C PRO A 63 10.93 8.61 10.21
N GLU A 64 11.39 8.02 9.10
CA GLU A 64 11.00 8.41 7.75
C GLU A 64 9.52 8.14 7.46
N GLY A 65 8.92 7.12 8.08
CA GLY A 65 7.49 6.82 7.95
C GLY A 65 6.62 8.00 8.40
N ASN A 66 6.88 8.55 9.58
CA ASN A 66 6.15 9.71 10.09
C ASN A 66 6.35 10.97 9.24
N LYS A 67 7.56 11.17 8.68
CA LYS A 67 7.83 12.28 7.75
C LYS A 67 7.02 12.11 6.47
N LEU A 68 6.97 10.89 5.91
CA LEU A 68 6.19 10.59 4.72
C LEU A 68 4.69 10.75 4.95
N LEU A 69 4.15 10.31 6.09
CA LEU A 69 2.74 10.53 6.40
C LEU A 69 2.35 12.01 6.36
N LYS A 70 3.17 12.89 6.96
CA LYS A 70 2.97 14.34 6.94
C LYS A 70 3.14 14.93 5.53
N ALA A 71 4.20 14.52 4.82
CA ALA A 71 4.47 14.97 3.46
C ALA A 71 3.33 14.60 2.51
N GLY A 72 2.80 13.38 2.63
CA GLY A 72 1.66 12.90 1.86
C GLY A 72 0.42 13.77 2.06
N GLN A 73 0.08 14.12 3.31
CA GLN A 73 -1.06 15.02 3.58
C GLN A 73 -0.89 16.41 2.96
N VAL A 74 0.31 16.99 3.03
CA VAL A 74 0.62 18.28 2.40
C VAL A 74 0.50 18.19 0.87
N LEU A 75 1.00 17.11 0.27
CA LEU A 75 0.90 16.88 -1.18
C LEU A 75 -0.55 16.66 -1.62
N LEU A 76 -1.35 15.94 -0.84
CA LEU A 76 -2.78 15.75 -1.11
C LEU A 76 -3.54 17.09 -1.11
N GLN A 77 -3.25 17.97 -0.16
CA GLN A 77 -3.83 19.31 -0.15
C GLN A 77 -3.43 20.10 -1.39
N ARG A 78 -2.15 20.07 -1.77
CA ARG A 78 -1.66 20.79 -2.96
C ARG A 78 -2.23 20.25 -4.26
N ILE A 79 -2.31 18.92 -4.42
CA ILE A 79 -2.86 18.31 -5.63
C ILE A 79 -4.37 18.49 -5.73
N SER A 80 -5.09 18.59 -4.61
CA SER A 80 -6.53 18.90 -4.62
C SER A 80 -6.83 20.29 -5.20
N GLY A 81 -5.87 21.22 -5.09
CA GLY A 81 -5.93 22.56 -5.69
C GLY A 81 -5.24 22.68 -7.05
N TYR A 82 -5.02 21.57 -7.76
CA TYR A 82 -4.35 21.58 -9.06
C TYR A 82 -5.11 22.44 -10.06
N GLN A 83 -4.46 23.48 -10.59
CA GLN A 83 -5.02 24.32 -11.63
C GLN A 83 -4.62 23.78 -13.00
N ASP A 84 -5.59 23.61 -13.89
CA ASP A 84 -5.31 23.23 -15.27
C ASP A 84 -4.69 24.39 -16.06
N SER A 85 -3.98 24.03 -17.13
CA SER A 85 -3.30 24.95 -18.04
C SER A 85 -3.90 24.89 -19.45
N ASN A 86 -5.17 24.50 -19.57
CA ASN A 86 -5.76 24.16 -20.86
C ASN A 86 -5.81 25.34 -21.83
N GLU A 87 -6.08 26.55 -21.33
CA GLU A 87 -6.20 27.76 -22.15
C GLU A 87 -4.84 28.13 -22.75
N GLU A 88 -3.80 28.22 -21.92
CA GLU A 88 -2.45 28.58 -22.35
C GLU A 88 -1.85 27.50 -23.27
N ILE A 89 -2.09 26.21 -22.97
CA ILE A 89 -1.68 25.11 -23.85
C ILE A 89 -2.39 25.21 -25.21
N ARG A 90 -3.70 25.47 -25.24
CA ARG A 90 -4.45 25.60 -26.49
C ARG A 90 -3.96 26.79 -27.32
N ALA A 91 -3.69 27.93 -26.68
CA ALA A 91 -3.14 29.10 -27.34
C ALA A 91 -1.76 28.80 -27.96
N ALA A 92 -0.87 28.18 -27.19
CA ALA A 92 0.46 27.80 -27.66
C ALA A 92 0.46 26.73 -28.77
N ILE A 93 -0.52 25.82 -28.78
CA ILE A 93 -0.67 24.84 -29.86
C ILE A 93 -1.27 25.47 -31.12
N SER A 94 -2.29 26.32 -30.96
CA SER A 94 -3.01 26.91 -32.10
C SER A 94 -2.22 28.03 -32.77
N GLN A 95 -1.44 28.77 -31.98
CA GLN A 95 -0.58 29.88 -32.42
C GLN A 95 0.79 29.75 -31.74
N PRO A 96 1.74 28.99 -32.31
CA PRO A 96 3.02 28.69 -31.69
C PRO A 96 4.01 29.86 -31.83
N THR A 97 3.72 30.97 -31.14
CA THR A 97 4.66 32.10 -30.98
C THR A 97 5.48 31.93 -29.70
N PRO A 98 6.70 32.50 -29.62
CA PRO A 98 7.51 32.47 -28.39
C PRO A 98 6.75 32.96 -27.16
N GLU A 99 5.91 33.99 -27.30
CA GLU A 99 5.13 34.57 -26.21
C GLU A 99 4.07 33.59 -25.69
N ASN A 100 3.36 32.91 -26.59
CA ASN A 100 2.35 31.91 -26.22
C ASN A 100 3.00 30.66 -25.60
N GLU A 101 4.14 30.21 -26.14
CA GLU A 101 4.89 29.09 -25.55
C GLU A 101 5.39 29.44 -24.13
N GLU A 102 5.99 30.61 -23.94
CA GLU A 102 6.44 31.05 -22.62
C GLU A 102 5.28 31.24 -21.63
N ALA A 103 4.13 31.73 -22.08
CA ALA A 103 2.93 31.82 -21.25
C ALA A 103 2.49 30.43 -20.77
N ALA A 104 2.43 29.45 -21.68
CA ALA A 104 2.13 28.07 -21.34
C ALA A 104 3.16 27.46 -20.38
N TRP A 105 4.46 27.65 -20.62
CA TRP A 105 5.51 27.14 -19.74
C TRP A 105 5.47 27.78 -18.35
N ARG A 106 5.18 29.08 -18.26
CA ARG A 106 5.06 29.79 -16.98
C ARG A 106 3.87 29.27 -16.17
N LYS A 107 2.76 28.95 -16.84
CA LYS A 107 1.56 28.37 -16.20
C LYS A 107 1.79 26.93 -15.75
N ILE A 108 2.36 26.08 -16.60
CA ILE A 108 2.52 24.64 -16.38
C ILE A 108 3.69 24.31 -15.43
N GLY A 109 4.75 25.14 -15.45
CA GLY A 109 5.98 24.88 -14.70
C GLY A 109 5.78 24.56 -13.22
N PRO A 110 5.04 25.38 -12.44
CA PRO A 110 4.73 25.09 -11.05
C PRO A 110 3.97 23.77 -10.85
N SER A 111 3.01 23.48 -11.74
CA SER A 111 2.27 22.21 -11.73
C SER A 111 3.19 21.02 -11.98
N VAL A 112 4.16 21.14 -12.89
CA VAL A 112 5.15 20.08 -13.15
C VAL A 112 6.05 19.85 -11.93
N LEU A 113 6.50 20.89 -11.24
CA LEU A 113 7.28 20.73 -10.01
C LEU A 113 6.49 20.00 -8.92
N LEU A 114 5.21 20.32 -8.76
CA LEU A 114 4.33 19.56 -7.87
C LEU A 114 4.25 18.07 -8.28
N LEU A 115 4.12 17.78 -9.58
CA LEU A 115 4.13 16.40 -10.07
C LEU A 115 5.48 15.70 -9.85
N VAL A 116 6.60 16.41 -9.88
CA VAL A 116 7.92 15.86 -9.50
C VAL A 116 7.93 15.47 -8.04
N GLU A 117 7.44 16.34 -7.15
CA GLU A 117 7.37 16.07 -5.72
C GLU A 117 6.47 14.87 -5.39
N CYS A 118 5.32 14.76 -6.06
CA CYS A 118 4.44 13.58 -5.93
C CYS A 118 5.14 12.30 -6.39
N TYR A 119 5.86 12.33 -7.51
CA TYR A 119 6.60 11.16 -7.99
C TYR A 119 7.71 10.76 -7.01
N GLN A 120 8.48 11.73 -6.49
CA GLN A 120 9.52 11.48 -5.50
C GLN A 120 8.95 10.94 -4.18
N TYR A 121 7.79 11.45 -3.75
CA TYR A 121 7.05 10.89 -2.62
C TYR A 121 6.73 9.41 -2.84
N ALA A 122 6.21 9.04 -4.01
CA ALA A 122 5.93 7.65 -4.36
C ALA A 122 7.18 6.77 -4.20
N GLN A 123 8.32 7.22 -4.75
CA GLN A 123 9.59 6.51 -4.65
C GLN A 123 10.12 6.37 -3.22
N ASN A 124 9.86 7.37 -2.36
CA ASN A 124 10.23 7.28 -0.94
C ASN A 124 9.35 6.27 -0.20
N VAL A 125 8.03 6.26 -0.47
CA VAL A 125 7.11 5.28 0.11
C VAL A 125 7.49 3.88 -0.36
N GLU A 126 7.69 3.70 -1.66
CA GLU A 126 8.09 2.43 -2.30
C GLU A 126 9.31 1.80 -1.62
N ARG A 127 10.33 2.60 -1.31
CA ARG A 127 11.56 2.15 -0.62
C ARG A 127 11.34 1.71 0.83
N LEU A 128 10.32 2.22 1.50
CA LEU A 128 10.05 1.91 2.91
C LEU A 128 9.22 0.62 3.07
N ILE A 129 8.48 0.22 2.04
CA ILE A 129 7.57 -0.94 2.10
C ILE A 129 8.28 -2.25 2.50
N PRO A 130 9.44 -2.62 1.93
CA PRO A 130 10.12 -3.86 2.30
C PRO A 130 10.48 -3.91 3.79
N ASP A 131 11.02 -2.83 4.34
CA ASP A 131 11.43 -2.76 5.75
C ASP A 131 10.23 -2.87 6.71
N ILE A 132 9.09 -2.24 6.35
CA ILE A 132 7.85 -2.35 7.13
C ILE A 132 7.35 -3.80 7.11
N LEU A 133 7.29 -4.42 5.94
CA LEU A 133 6.78 -5.80 5.79
C LEU A 133 7.69 -6.80 6.49
N ASP A 134 9.00 -6.64 6.37
CA ASP A 134 9.97 -7.52 7.01
C ASP A 134 9.85 -7.46 8.53
N GLU A 135 9.79 -6.26 9.11
CA GLU A 135 9.62 -6.11 10.55
C GLU A 135 8.24 -6.60 11.02
N LEU A 136 7.17 -6.34 10.26
CA LEU A 136 5.83 -6.84 10.57
C LEU A 136 5.78 -8.38 10.60
N CYS A 137 6.45 -9.04 9.65
CA CYS A 137 6.56 -10.49 9.59
C CYS A 137 7.45 -11.06 10.71
N ARG A 138 8.55 -10.39 11.06
CA ARG A 138 9.40 -10.79 12.21
C ARG A 138 8.63 -10.69 13.52
N GLN A 139 7.91 -9.58 13.73
CA GLN A 139 7.20 -9.33 14.98
C GLN A 139 6.09 -10.33 15.25
N ALA A 140 5.46 -10.87 14.20
CA ALA A 140 4.48 -11.94 14.31
C ALA A 140 5.02 -13.26 14.92
N ASN A 141 6.35 -13.41 15.06
CA ASN A 141 6.96 -14.56 15.69
C ASN A 141 7.23 -14.39 17.20
N TYR A 142 7.01 -13.20 17.78
CA TYR A 142 7.30 -12.94 19.21
C TYR A 142 6.05 -13.10 20.08
N GLU A 143 6.05 -14.09 20.98
CA GLU A 143 4.92 -14.41 21.87
C GLU A 143 4.72 -13.42 23.05
N ASP A 144 5.33 -12.24 23.02
CA ASP A 144 5.24 -11.25 24.10
C ASP A 144 4.21 -10.13 23.82
N PRO A 145 3.56 -9.55 24.85
CA PRO A 145 2.61 -8.45 24.66
C PRO A 145 3.21 -7.20 24.01
N ALA A 146 4.53 -7.03 24.09
CA ALA A 146 5.23 -5.93 23.46
C ALA A 146 5.31 -6.10 21.93
N GLY A 147 5.45 -7.33 21.42
CA GLY A 147 5.42 -7.66 19.99
C GLY A 147 4.08 -7.34 19.35
N THR A 148 2.98 -7.62 20.05
CA THR A 148 1.64 -7.26 19.60
C THR A 148 1.45 -5.74 19.44
N ASP A 149 1.98 -4.95 20.37
CA ASP A 149 1.96 -3.48 20.30
C ASP A 149 2.82 -2.95 19.13
N ARG A 150 4.02 -3.52 18.90
CA ARG A 150 4.89 -3.17 17.76
C ARG A 150 4.21 -3.45 16.41
N SER A 151 3.65 -4.65 16.23
CA SER A 151 2.92 -5.05 15.01
C SER A 151 1.74 -4.12 14.72
N ARG A 152 1.06 -3.59 15.74
CA ARG A 152 -0.01 -2.59 15.56
C ARG A 152 0.48 -1.27 15.00
N GLY A 153 1.58 -0.74 15.55
CA GLY A 153 2.19 0.49 15.07
C GLY A 153 2.55 0.39 13.58
N LEU A 154 3.15 -0.74 13.19
CA LEU A 154 3.54 -1.01 11.80
C LEU A 154 2.34 -1.22 10.87
N ALA A 155 1.34 -2.01 11.29
CA ALA A 155 0.12 -2.19 10.51
C ALA A 155 -0.61 -0.86 10.27
N ARG A 156 -0.64 0.01 11.28
CA ARG A 156 -1.18 1.37 11.14
C ARG A 156 -0.34 2.23 10.20
N LEU A 157 0.99 2.23 10.34
CA LEU A 157 1.87 2.97 9.43
C LEU A 157 1.64 2.55 7.97
N LEU A 158 1.61 1.24 7.71
CA LEU A 158 1.36 0.69 6.37
C LEU A 158 -0.02 1.12 5.83
N ALA A 159 -1.05 1.02 6.68
CA ALA A 159 -2.41 1.44 6.36
C ALA A 159 -2.52 2.94 6.07
N ASP A 160 -1.88 3.79 6.87
CA ASP A 160 -1.88 5.26 6.68
C ASP A 160 -1.09 5.67 5.42
N LEU A 161 0.01 4.97 5.08
CA LEU A 161 0.73 5.16 3.81
C LEU A 161 -0.15 4.78 2.61
N MET A 162 -0.84 3.63 2.71
CA MET A 162 -1.78 3.17 1.68
C MET A 162 -2.99 4.12 1.57
N GLN A 163 -3.48 4.69 2.67
CA GLN A 163 -4.55 5.69 2.67
C GLN A 163 -4.16 6.93 1.85
N ASN A 164 -2.92 7.42 2.01
CA ASN A 164 -2.41 8.52 1.21
C ASN A 164 -2.34 8.13 -0.28
N ALA A 165 -1.94 6.90 -0.59
CA ALA A 165 -1.92 6.39 -1.96
C ALA A 165 -3.33 6.33 -2.58
N PHE A 166 -4.32 5.78 -1.87
CA PHE A 166 -5.71 5.74 -2.33
C PHE A 166 -6.28 7.14 -2.56
N ALA A 167 -6.01 8.08 -1.67
CA ALA A 167 -6.45 9.46 -1.81
C ALA A 167 -5.82 10.15 -3.02
N PHE A 168 -4.50 9.98 -3.21
CA PHE A 168 -3.80 10.56 -4.35
C PHE A 168 -4.33 10.00 -5.67
N ASP A 169 -4.45 8.68 -5.77
CA ASP A 169 -4.90 8.01 -6.99
C ASP A 169 -6.35 8.40 -7.35
N SER A 170 -7.21 8.57 -6.33
CA SER A 170 -8.58 9.09 -6.51
C SER A 170 -8.59 10.53 -7.03
N LEU A 171 -7.79 11.43 -6.44
CA LEU A 171 -7.65 12.81 -6.92
C LEU A 171 -7.10 12.84 -8.35
N LYS A 172 -6.04 12.09 -8.61
CA LYS A 172 -5.41 11.99 -9.94
C LYS A 172 -6.39 11.49 -11.00
N ALA A 173 -7.26 10.53 -10.66
CA ALA A 173 -8.30 10.06 -11.56
C ALA A 173 -9.37 11.14 -11.86
N SER A 174 -9.66 12.01 -10.89
CA SER A 174 -10.62 13.13 -11.05
C SER A 174 -10.07 14.36 -11.78
N ILE A 175 -8.75 14.42 -12.03
CA ILE A 175 -8.09 15.60 -12.64
C ILE A 175 -7.40 15.19 -13.96
N PRO A 176 -8.12 15.11 -15.09
CA PRO A 176 -7.54 14.75 -16.39
C PRO A 176 -6.41 15.68 -16.85
N ALA A 177 -6.43 16.94 -16.39
CA ALA A 177 -5.41 17.94 -16.70
C ALA A 177 -3.99 17.51 -16.34
N ILE A 178 -3.79 16.71 -15.28
CA ILE A 178 -2.47 16.22 -14.88
C ILE A 178 -1.74 15.52 -16.03
N GLN A 179 -2.43 14.63 -16.75
CA GLN A 179 -1.83 13.90 -17.88
C GLN A 179 -1.64 14.79 -19.10
N ASN A 180 -2.59 15.68 -19.38
CA ASN A 180 -2.54 16.58 -20.53
C ASN A 180 -1.40 17.60 -20.41
N ASP A 181 -1.30 18.26 -19.26
CA ASP A 181 -0.29 19.26 -18.96
C ASP A 181 1.11 18.64 -18.98
N PHE A 182 1.28 17.48 -18.34
CA PHE A 182 2.56 16.78 -18.34
C PHE A 182 2.96 16.28 -19.75
N SER A 183 1.97 15.86 -20.56
CA SER A 183 2.21 15.46 -21.96
C SER A 183 2.61 16.63 -22.85
N TYR A 184 2.04 17.82 -22.66
CA TYR A 184 2.48 19.03 -23.34
C TYR A 184 3.89 19.44 -22.90
N TYR A 185 4.13 19.52 -21.58
CA TYR A 185 5.44 19.83 -21.01
C TYR A 185 6.55 18.95 -21.57
N ARG A 186 6.33 17.62 -21.64
CA ARG A 186 7.33 16.70 -22.18
C ARG A 186 7.67 16.98 -23.64
N ARG A 187 6.69 17.35 -24.47
CA ARG A 187 6.90 17.70 -25.88
C ARG A 187 7.71 18.99 -26.05
N THR A 188 7.65 19.89 -25.07
CA THR A 188 8.33 21.19 -25.10
C THR A 188 9.58 21.25 -24.23
N LEU A 189 9.88 20.19 -23.46
CA LEU A 189 11.00 20.11 -22.51
C LEU A 189 12.36 20.48 -23.13
N SER A 190 12.63 20.05 -24.36
CA SER A 190 13.89 20.39 -25.04
C SER A 190 14.02 21.90 -25.29
N ARG A 191 12.90 22.60 -25.54
CA ARG A 191 12.86 24.07 -25.70
C ARG A 191 12.97 24.78 -24.35
N ILE A 192 12.23 24.31 -23.35
CA ILE A 192 12.32 24.82 -21.96
C ILE A 192 13.77 24.75 -21.47
N SER A 193 14.45 23.62 -21.67
CA SER A 193 15.84 23.40 -21.24
C SER A 193 16.86 24.31 -21.93
N LYS A 194 16.52 24.83 -23.13
CA LYS A 194 17.37 25.75 -23.92
C LYS A 194 16.94 27.21 -23.77
N SER A 195 15.90 27.49 -23.00
CA SER A 195 15.40 28.85 -22.83
C SER A 195 16.45 29.72 -22.15
N GLN A 196 16.64 30.94 -22.67
CA GLN A 196 17.48 31.96 -22.03
C GLN A 196 16.76 32.64 -20.85
N ASN A 197 15.45 32.42 -20.71
CA ASN A 197 14.66 32.94 -19.60
C ASN A 197 14.85 32.05 -18.36
N VAL A 198 15.58 32.55 -17.36
CA VAL A 198 15.89 31.82 -16.11
C VAL A 198 14.62 31.37 -15.38
N GLU A 199 13.55 32.16 -15.44
CA GLU A 199 12.27 31.83 -14.79
C GLU A 199 11.53 30.66 -15.45
N ILE A 200 11.88 30.34 -16.69
CA ILE A 200 11.37 29.16 -17.41
C ILE A 200 12.33 27.99 -17.28
N ALA A 201 13.63 28.24 -17.45
CA ALA A 201 14.67 27.22 -17.41
C ALA A 201 14.69 26.44 -16.09
N LYS A 202 14.30 27.08 -14.97
CA LYS A 202 14.18 26.44 -13.65
C LYS A 202 13.18 25.27 -13.60
N TYR A 203 12.23 25.22 -14.54
CA TYR A 203 11.26 24.13 -14.62
C TYR A 203 11.77 22.92 -15.39
N ALA A 204 12.93 23.01 -16.05
CA ALA A 204 13.50 21.90 -16.80
C ALA A 204 13.91 20.76 -15.85
N ILE A 205 13.41 19.56 -16.14
CA ILE A 205 13.85 18.31 -15.50
C ILE A 205 14.62 17.45 -16.51
N SER A 206 15.37 16.47 -16.03
CA SER A 206 16.07 15.55 -16.95
C SER A 206 15.08 14.76 -17.82
N HIS A 207 15.49 14.47 -19.06
CA HIS A 207 14.69 13.65 -19.97
C HIS A 207 14.40 12.25 -19.38
N ASP A 208 15.35 11.66 -18.66
CA ASP A 208 15.17 10.38 -17.96
C ASP A 208 14.08 10.47 -16.88
N ALA A 209 14.13 11.50 -16.02
CA ALA A 209 13.11 11.72 -15.00
C ALA A 209 11.73 11.93 -15.64
N SER A 210 11.65 12.72 -16.72
CA SER A 210 10.41 12.95 -17.46
C SER A 210 9.82 11.65 -18.03
N ASN A 211 10.66 10.76 -18.58
CA ASN A 211 10.20 9.47 -19.11
C ASN A 211 9.66 8.55 -18.00
N LYS A 212 10.36 8.45 -16.86
CA LYS A 212 9.91 7.67 -15.71
C LYS A 212 8.59 8.20 -15.13
N MET A 213 8.49 9.52 -14.98
CA MET A 213 7.26 10.18 -14.55
C MET A 213 6.11 9.94 -15.54
N SER A 214 6.39 9.94 -16.85
CA SER A 214 5.35 9.67 -17.86
C SER A 214 4.76 8.28 -17.71
N LEU A 215 5.57 7.27 -17.39
CA LEU A 215 5.10 5.91 -17.10
C LEU A 215 4.30 5.88 -15.80
N PHE A 216 4.78 6.55 -14.76
CA PHE A 216 4.07 6.69 -13.50
C PHE A 216 2.66 7.26 -13.70
N TYR A 217 2.53 8.44 -14.31
CA TYR A 217 1.23 9.09 -14.49
C TYR A 217 0.30 8.43 -15.52
N ALA A 218 0.81 7.52 -16.37
CA ALA A 218 0.00 6.73 -17.29
C ALA A 218 -0.83 5.65 -16.58
N TYR A 219 -0.38 5.15 -15.41
CA TYR A 219 -1.16 4.19 -14.64
C TYR A 219 -2.40 4.84 -14.01
N HIS A 220 -3.49 4.09 -13.88
CA HIS A 220 -4.71 4.57 -13.23
C HIS A 220 -4.46 4.89 -11.74
N ASN A 221 -3.83 3.95 -11.02
CA ASN A 221 -3.54 4.03 -9.59
C ASN A 221 -2.02 3.97 -9.35
N PRO A 222 -1.26 5.02 -9.70
CA PRO A 222 0.20 4.97 -9.70
C PRO A 222 0.84 4.83 -8.31
N MET A 223 0.26 5.44 -7.27
CA MET A 223 0.81 5.33 -5.91
C MET A 223 0.56 3.94 -5.32
N VAL A 224 -0.66 3.41 -5.48
CA VAL A 224 -0.96 2.04 -5.05
C VAL A 224 -0.08 1.06 -5.82
N LYS A 225 0.11 1.27 -7.14
CA LYS A 225 1.00 0.44 -7.95
C LYS A 225 2.41 0.39 -7.39
N ALA A 226 3.00 1.53 -7.05
CA ALA A 226 4.36 1.58 -6.47
C ALA A 226 4.46 0.75 -5.17
N ILE A 227 3.45 0.86 -4.30
CA ILE A 227 3.41 0.09 -3.05
C ILE A 227 3.28 -1.42 -3.32
N VAL A 228 2.32 -1.84 -4.16
CA VAL A 228 2.09 -3.28 -4.42
C VAL A 228 3.23 -3.92 -5.20
N ASP A 229 3.87 -3.20 -6.12
CA ASP A 229 5.03 -3.68 -6.86
C ASP A 229 6.20 -3.94 -5.89
N SER A 230 6.51 -2.98 -5.02
CA SER A 230 7.58 -3.11 -4.01
C SER A 230 7.29 -4.25 -3.03
N ALA A 231 6.06 -4.36 -2.53
CA ALA A 231 5.65 -5.45 -1.67
C ALA A 231 5.77 -6.83 -2.36
N SER A 232 5.35 -6.91 -3.62
CA SER A 232 5.42 -8.14 -4.42
C SER A 232 6.86 -8.54 -4.75
N GLN A 233 7.72 -7.55 -5.03
CA GLN A 233 9.13 -7.78 -5.25
C GLN A 233 9.80 -8.30 -3.98
N TYR A 234 9.59 -7.64 -2.84
CA TYR A 234 10.11 -8.08 -1.55
C TYR A 234 9.68 -9.53 -1.24
N ALA A 235 8.39 -9.86 -1.38
CA ALA A 235 7.88 -11.20 -1.09
C ALA A 235 8.53 -12.30 -1.96
N LYS A 236 8.81 -12.00 -3.23
CA LYS A 236 9.45 -12.93 -4.18
C LYS A 236 10.94 -13.07 -3.95
N GLU A 237 11.66 -11.96 -3.81
CA GLU A 237 13.12 -11.95 -3.70
C GLU A 237 13.62 -12.51 -2.36
N SER A 238 12.87 -12.29 -1.29
CA SER A 238 13.22 -12.79 0.04
C SER A 238 12.83 -14.26 0.27
N ASN A 239 12.16 -14.91 -0.70
CA ASN A 239 11.54 -16.23 -0.54
C ASN A 239 10.59 -16.31 0.69
N ASN A 240 10.06 -15.16 1.13
CA ASN A 240 9.17 -15.01 2.27
C ASN A 240 7.68 -14.91 1.86
N GLU A 241 7.33 -15.18 0.59
CA GLU A 241 5.96 -15.04 0.08
C GLU A 241 4.91 -15.68 1.01
N ALA A 242 5.12 -16.92 1.45
CA ALA A 242 4.21 -17.60 2.37
C ALA A 242 4.06 -16.87 3.72
N ILE A 243 5.18 -16.40 4.31
CA ILE A 243 5.18 -15.68 5.59
C ILE A 243 4.43 -14.35 5.46
N VAL A 244 4.67 -13.62 4.36
CA VAL A 244 3.99 -12.35 4.09
C VAL A 244 2.49 -12.57 3.92
N LEU A 245 2.09 -13.58 3.14
CA LEU A 245 0.67 -13.91 2.93
C LEU A 245 -0.03 -14.35 4.22
N ASP A 246 0.64 -15.14 5.07
CA ASP A 246 0.12 -15.54 6.39
C ASP A 246 -0.06 -14.32 7.29
N CYS A 247 0.94 -13.43 7.34
CA CYS A 247 0.89 -12.19 8.12
C CYS A 247 -0.28 -11.29 7.66
N LEU A 248 -0.41 -11.05 6.35
CA LEU A 248 -1.49 -10.24 5.79
C LEU A 248 -2.87 -10.88 6.05
N SER A 249 -2.97 -12.21 5.95
CA SER A 249 -4.22 -12.94 6.22
C SER A 249 -4.64 -12.86 7.68
N ALA A 250 -3.69 -12.93 8.60
CA ALA A 250 -3.94 -12.80 10.03
C ALA A 250 -4.40 -11.38 10.39
N LEU A 251 -3.73 -10.35 9.85
CA LEU A 251 -4.13 -8.94 9.98
C LEU A 251 -5.53 -8.66 9.41
N ALA A 252 -5.82 -9.20 8.23
CA ALA A 252 -7.11 -9.07 7.57
C ALA A 252 -8.22 -9.77 8.37
N THR A 253 -8.04 -11.05 8.71
CA THR A 253 -8.97 -11.84 9.52
C THR A 253 -9.26 -11.14 10.83
N GLY A 254 -8.21 -10.63 11.45
CA GLY A 254 -8.37 -9.89 12.66
C GLY A 254 -9.26 -8.65 12.46
N SER A 255 -8.86 -7.76 11.55
CA SER A 255 -9.54 -6.48 11.33
C SER A 255 -11.01 -6.69 10.95
N PHE A 256 -11.27 -7.72 10.14
CA PHE A 256 -12.61 -8.20 9.82
C PHE A 256 -13.43 -8.55 11.07
N ASN A 257 -12.85 -9.31 12.02
CA ASN A 257 -13.54 -9.69 13.25
C ASN A 257 -13.83 -8.51 14.18
N THR A 258 -12.91 -7.54 14.33
CA THR A 258 -13.16 -6.32 15.12
C THR A 258 -14.36 -5.55 14.56
N VAL A 259 -14.37 -5.38 13.24
CA VAL A 259 -15.39 -4.62 12.53
C VAL A 259 -16.74 -5.36 12.54
N LYS A 260 -16.75 -6.66 12.28
CA LYS A 260 -17.97 -7.49 12.28
C LYS A 260 -18.63 -7.57 13.66
N GLN A 261 -17.83 -7.66 14.73
CA GLN A 261 -18.34 -7.81 16.09
C GLN A 261 -18.64 -6.46 16.77
N SER A 262 -18.54 -5.34 16.03
CA SER A 262 -18.68 -3.98 16.57
C SER A 262 -17.82 -3.74 17.82
N LYS A 263 -16.62 -4.33 17.85
CA LYS A 263 -15.66 -4.23 18.96
C LYS A 263 -14.78 -2.98 18.88
N ALA A 264 -15.13 -2.03 18.00
CA ALA A 264 -14.46 -0.75 17.91
C ALA A 264 -15.07 0.23 18.91
N ASP A 265 -14.24 0.83 19.76
CA ASP A 265 -14.67 1.79 20.78
C ASP A 265 -15.07 3.15 20.17
N SER A 266 -14.72 3.38 18.91
CA SER A 266 -15.03 4.63 18.21
C SER A 266 -15.13 4.42 16.70
N ALA A 267 -15.88 5.31 16.03
CA ALA A 267 -15.95 5.36 14.56
C ALA A 267 -14.56 5.54 13.92
N LYS A 268 -13.63 6.24 14.60
CA LYS A 268 -12.25 6.40 14.13
C LYS A 268 -11.48 5.07 14.18
N SER A 269 -11.63 4.31 15.25
CA SER A 269 -11.03 2.98 15.39
C SER A 269 -11.60 1.99 14.38
N GLU A 270 -12.92 2.05 14.16
CA GLU A 270 -13.58 1.22 13.14
C GLU A 270 -13.05 1.54 11.74
N ARG A 271 -12.97 2.82 11.37
CA ARG A 271 -12.40 3.26 10.09
C ARG A 271 -10.96 2.78 9.91
N LEU A 272 -10.14 2.83 10.97
CA LEU A 272 -8.77 2.31 10.91
C LEU A 272 -8.75 0.80 10.66
N CYS A 273 -9.63 0.02 11.32
CA CYS A 273 -9.71 -1.42 11.08
C CYS A 273 -10.14 -1.73 9.64
N VAL A 274 -11.09 -0.97 9.09
CA VAL A 274 -11.49 -1.09 7.68
C VAL A 274 -10.32 -0.76 6.74
N LEU A 275 -9.55 0.29 7.05
CA LEU A 275 -8.37 0.66 6.26
C LEU A 275 -7.30 -0.42 6.28
N VAL A 276 -6.98 -0.98 7.45
CA VAL A 276 -6.04 -2.11 7.58
C VAL A 276 -6.54 -3.31 6.79
N LEU A 277 -7.84 -3.65 6.91
CA LEU A 277 -8.46 -4.75 6.17
C LEU A 277 -8.31 -4.57 4.66
N VAL A 278 -8.71 -3.41 4.12
CA VAL A 278 -8.61 -3.11 2.68
C VAL A 278 -7.16 -3.14 2.21
N THR A 279 -6.24 -2.56 2.99
CA THR A 279 -4.80 -2.56 2.69
C THR A 279 -4.25 -3.98 2.58
N CYS A 280 -4.58 -4.84 3.55
CA CYS A 280 -4.14 -6.24 3.54
C CYS A 280 -4.72 -7.02 2.36
N CYS A 281 -6.00 -6.82 2.04
CA CYS A 281 -6.63 -7.45 0.88
C CYS A 281 -5.96 -7.02 -0.44
N VAL A 282 -5.68 -5.73 -0.62
CA VAL A 282 -4.99 -5.22 -1.82
C VAL A 282 -3.61 -5.85 -1.93
N LEU A 283 -2.78 -5.79 -0.88
CA LEU A 283 -1.43 -6.37 -0.91
C LEU A 283 -1.47 -7.89 -1.16
N TYR A 284 -2.32 -8.62 -0.44
CA TYR A 284 -2.46 -10.06 -0.61
C TYR A 284 -2.81 -10.41 -2.06
N ASP A 285 -3.74 -9.66 -2.68
CA ASP A 285 -4.20 -9.96 -4.04
C ASP A 285 -3.10 -9.86 -5.10
N TRP A 286 -2.16 -8.94 -4.91
CA TRP A 286 -1.03 -8.74 -5.82
C TRP A 286 0.13 -9.71 -5.55
N ILE A 287 0.38 -10.04 -4.29
CA ILE A 287 1.45 -10.97 -3.89
C ILE A 287 1.07 -12.42 -4.19
N SER A 288 -0.13 -12.84 -3.78
CA SER A 288 -0.63 -14.21 -3.92
C SER A 288 -0.84 -14.54 -5.38
N THR A 289 -0.25 -15.64 -5.87
CA THR A 289 -0.48 -16.11 -7.25
C THR A 289 -1.96 -16.27 -7.60
N PRO A 290 -2.81 -16.95 -6.79
CA PRO A 290 -4.25 -17.04 -7.06
C PRO A 290 -5.03 -15.75 -6.80
N GLY A 291 -4.51 -14.83 -5.99
CA GLY A 291 -5.21 -13.61 -5.56
C GLY A 291 -6.37 -13.85 -4.59
N ILE A 292 -7.02 -12.77 -4.13
CA ILE A 292 -8.10 -12.83 -3.14
C ILE A 292 -9.45 -13.26 -3.71
N GLY A 293 -9.64 -13.10 -5.03
CA GLY A 293 -10.88 -13.50 -5.73
C GLY A 293 -10.98 -15.01 -5.94
N SER A 294 -9.90 -15.73 -5.73
CA SER A 294 -9.85 -17.18 -5.86
C SER A 294 -10.47 -17.88 -4.64
N PRO A 295 -11.19 -19.01 -4.83
CA PRO A 295 -11.64 -19.86 -3.73
C PRO A 295 -10.52 -20.44 -2.86
N GLN A 296 -9.28 -20.46 -3.36
CA GLN A 296 -8.09 -20.91 -2.64
C GLN A 296 -7.46 -19.81 -1.78
N SER A 297 -7.99 -18.59 -1.81
CA SER A 297 -7.55 -17.48 -0.96
C SER A 297 -7.80 -17.78 0.53
N ALA A 298 -6.83 -17.44 1.38
CA ALA A 298 -7.01 -17.46 2.84
C ALA A 298 -7.97 -16.34 3.32
N ILE A 299 -8.15 -15.29 2.52
CA ILE A 299 -9.07 -14.18 2.80
C ILE A 299 -10.38 -14.39 2.03
N ASN A 300 -11.50 -14.45 2.75
CA ASN A 300 -12.83 -14.54 2.14
C ASN A 300 -13.28 -13.18 1.58
N ALA A 301 -12.98 -12.93 0.31
CA ALA A 301 -13.27 -11.65 -0.35
C ALA A 301 -14.76 -11.29 -0.34
N LYS A 302 -15.66 -12.27 -0.52
CA LYS A 302 -17.12 -12.01 -0.49
C LYS A 302 -17.56 -11.47 0.86
N ALA A 303 -17.17 -12.16 1.94
CA ALA A 303 -17.50 -11.73 3.29
C ALA A 303 -16.93 -10.33 3.60
N VAL A 304 -15.69 -10.05 3.15
CA VAL A 304 -15.07 -8.72 3.30
C VAL A 304 -15.86 -7.65 2.58
N LEU A 305 -16.21 -7.86 1.31
CA LEU A 305 -16.99 -6.91 0.51
C LEU A 305 -18.37 -6.63 1.13
N ASP A 306 -19.07 -7.68 1.56
CA ASP A 306 -20.37 -7.56 2.22
C ASP A 306 -20.23 -6.72 3.50
N LEU A 307 -19.19 -7.00 4.31
CA LEU A 307 -18.94 -6.27 5.54
C LEU A 307 -18.69 -4.79 5.29
N ILE A 308 -17.82 -4.42 4.35
CA ILE A 308 -17.36 -3.02 4.18
C ILE A 308 -18.21 -2.16 3.22
N SER A 309 -19.23 -2.75 2.59
CA SER A 309 -20.07 -2.10 1.57
C SER A 309 -20.73 -0.78 2.00
N GLU A 310 -21.13 -0.66 3.27
CA GLU A 310 -21.77 0.54 3.82
C GLU A 310 -20.77 1.53 4.44
N ARG A 311 -19.45 1.27 4.35
CA ARG A 311 -18.42 2.08 5.01
C ARG A 311 -17.63 2.90 4.01
N SER A 312 -17.35 4.15 4.35
CA SER A 312 -16.49 5.04 3.53
C SER A 312 -15.04 5.01 3.98
N LEU A 313 -14.12 5.11 3.01
CA LEU A 313 -12.68 5.12 3.25
C LEU A 313 -11.99 6.40 2.76
N VAL A 314 -12.15 6.80 1.50
CA VAL A 314 -11.45 7.96 0.90
C VAL A 314 -12.44 9.05 0.55
N ASP A 315 -12.46 10.19 1.25
CA ASP A 315 -13.32 11.34 0.93
C ASP A 315 -14.78 10.96 0.58
N SER A 316 -15.37 10.07 1.39
CA SER A 316 -16.71 9.47 1.21
C SER A 316 -16.82 8.31 0.22
N THR A 317 -15.76 8.00 -0.55
CA THR A 317 -15.69 6.81 -1.42
C THR A 317 -15.90 5.53 -0.61
N PRO A 318 -16.90 4.70 -0.97
CA PRO A 318 -17.13 3.41 -0.34
C PRO A 318 -15.90 2.49 -0.36
N ALA A 319 -15.64 1.81 0.75
CA ALA A 319 -14.46 0.96 0.95
C ALA A 319 -14.44 -0.23 -0.03
N ASP A 320 -15.61 -0.76 -0.40
CA ASP A 320 -15.73 -1.83 -1.40
C ASP A 320 -15.29 -1.35 -2.80
N LYS A 321 -15.63 -0.10 -3.17
CA LYS A 321 -15.18 0.49 -4.44
C LYS A 321 -13.67 0.69 -4.45
N VAL A 322 -13.10 1.17 -3.34
CA VAL A 322 -11.63 1.28 -3.20
C VAL A 322 -10.97 -0.09 -3.36
N LEU A 323 -11.52 -1.12 -2.71
CA LEU A 323 -10.98 -2.48 -2.79
C LEU A 323 -11.05 -3.02 -4.22
N ARG A 324 -12.20 -2.93 -4.90
CA ARG A 324 -12.40 -3.40 -6.28
C ARG A 324 -11.50 -2.69 -7.28
N ALA A 325 -11.33 -1.37 -7.14
CA ALA A 325 -10.48 -0.59 -8.03
C ALA A 325 -9.00 -1.00 -7.95
N ASN A 326 -8.55 -1.48 -6.78
CA ASN A 326 -7.14 -1.72 -6.49
C ASN A 326 -6.74 -3.20 -6.49
N CYS A 327 -7.68 -4.14 -6.38
CA CYS A 327 -7.41 -5.56 -6.56
C CYS A 327 -7.37 -5.95 -8.06
N ARG A 328 -6.40 -6.79 -8.41
CA ARG A 328 -6.26 -7.47 -9.70
C ARG A 328 -7.41 -8.44 -9.97
N THR A 329 -7.84 -9.23 -8.97
CA THR A 329 -8.79 -10.35 -9.21
C THR A 329 -10.24 -10.05 -8.81
N LEU A 330 -10.56 -8.84 -8.35
CA LEU A 330 -11.93 -8.45 -7.97
C LEU A 330 -12.61 -7.51 -8.98
N ARG A 331 -11.94 -7.29 -10.11
CA ARG A 331 -12.43 -6.49 -11.23
C ARG A 331 -13.39 -7.29 -12.09
#